data_AF-A0A924WZ56-F1
#
_entry.id   AF-A0A924WZ56-F1
#
_cell.length_a   1.000
_cell.length_b   1.000
_cell.length_c   1.000
_cell.angle_alpha   90.00
_cell.angle_beta   90.00
_cell.angle_gamma   90.00
#
_symmetry.space_group_name_H-M   'P 1'
#
loop_
_entity.id
_entity.type
_entity.pdbx_description
1 polymer ?
#
loop_
_entity_poly.entity_id
_entity_poly.type
_entity_poly.pdbx_seq_one_letter_code
_entity_poly.pdbx_strand_id
1 'polypeptide(L)'
;VKFIRTFSDRIYHVHMKDVWWGHGNGDVGVFGGHVTFADPRRYWDFRSLGHGDINFEEIIVALNDINYQGPLSVEWEDSRMDREHGAAEASDFVRSIDFKPSAIAFDGQFDR
;
A
#
# COMPACT_ATOMS: atom_id res chain seq x y z
N VAL A 1 9.09 5.34 -3.11
CA VAL A 1 8.13 6.46 -3.25
C VAL A 1 8.51 7.61 -4.21
N LYS A 2 9.63 7.55 -4.96
CA LYS A 2 10.03 8.60 -5.92
C LYS A 2 8.93 8.99 -6.91
N PHE A 3 8.12 8.03 -7.37
CA PHE A 3 7.00 8.26 -8.28
C PHE A 3 6.03 9.33 -7.73
N ILE A 4 5.64 9.20 -6.45
CA ILE A 4 4.70 10.11 -5.79
C ILE A 4 5.23 11.55 -5.82
N ARG A 5 6.50 11.74 -5.44
CA ARG A 5 7.15 13.05 -5.41
C ARG A 5 7.40 13.63 -6.81
N THR A 6 7.66 12.78 -7.79
CA THR A 6 7.97 13.21 -9.17
C THR A 6 6.74 13.70 -9.91
N PHE A 7 5.59 13.08 -9.67
CA PHE A 7 4.33 13.35 -10.37
C PHE A 7 3.26 13.94 -9.44
N SER A 8 3.68 14.72 -8.45
CA SER A 8 2.81 15.26 -7.40
C SER A 8 1.62 16.06 -7.94
N ASP A 9 1.78 16.75 -9.06
CA ASP A 9 0.74 17.54 -9.74
C ASP A 9 -0.24 16.69 -10.59
N ARG A 10 0.00 15.38 -10.69
CA ARG A 10 -0.76 14.43 -11.53
C ARG A 10 -1.39 13.28 -10.76
N ILE A 11 -1.31 13.27 -9.43
CA ILE A 11 -1.94 12.24 -8.60
C ILE A 11 -3.35 12.71 -8.22
N TYR A 12 -4.34 12.19 -8.94
CA TYR A 12 -5.75 12.54 -8.76
C TYR A 12 -6.51 11.58 -7.85
N HIS A 13 -5.98 10.37 -7.63
CA HIS A 13 -6.60 9.34 -6.82
C HIS A 13 -5.55 8.33 -6.36
N VAL A 14 -5.80 7.65 -5.24
CA VAL A 14 -4.91 6.63 -4.67
C VAL A 14 -5.69 5.36 -4.39
N HIS A 15 -5.19 4.23 -4.90
CA HIS A 15 -5.65 2.90 -4.52
C HIS A 15 -4.62 2.28 -3.58
N MET A 16 -5.09 1.88 -2.42
CA MET A 16 -4.37 1.07 -1.45
C MET A 16 -4.56 -0.38 -1.87
N LYS A 17 -3.48 -1.01 -2.34
CA LYS A 17 -3.44 -2.41 -2.75
C LYS A 17 -2.09 -3.00 -2.35
N ASP A 18 -2.11 -4.23 -1.87
CA ASP A 18 -0.92 -4.90 -1.34
C ASP A 18 -0.56 -6.13 -2.17
N VAL A 19 0.70 -6.54 -2.07
CA VAL A 19 1.28 -7.58 -2.92
C VAL A 19 2.41 -8.29 -2.19
N TRP A 20 2.50 -9.60 -2.34
CA TRP A 20 3.70 -10.35 -2.02
C TRP A 20 4.72 -10.26 -3.13
N TRP A 21 5.99 -10.13 -2.79
CA TRP A 21 7.11 -10.09 -3.71
C TRP A 21 8.21 -11.07 -3.30
N GLY A 22 8.44 -12.10 -4.13
CA GLY A 22 9.49 -13.09 -3.90
C GLY A 22 9.10 -14.23 -2.93
N HIS A 23 7.81 -14.50 -2.76
CA HIS A 23 7.30 -15.58 -1.88
C HIS A 23 7.09 -16.92 -2.59
N GLY A 24 7.33 -16.99 -3.91
CA GLY A 24 7.28 -18.23 -4.68
C GLY A 24 8.52 -19.11 -4.53
N ASN A 25 8.47 -20.31 -5.10
CA ASN A 25 9.59 -21.28 -5.05
C ASN A 25 10.60 -21.14 -6.21
N GLY A 26 10.38 -20.23 -7.14
CA GLY A 26 11.25 -19.99 -8.30
C GLY A 26 10.82 -20.69 -9.60
N ASP A 27 9.82 -21.58 -9.57
CA ASP A 27 9.33 -22.26 -10.79
C ASP A 27 8.53 -21.32 -11.70
N VAL A 28 7.86 -20.32 -11.11
CA VAL A 28 7.11 -19.29 -11.83
C VAL A 28 7.76 -17.94 -11.59
N GLY A 29 8.34 -17.37 -12.64
CA GLY A 29 9.00 -16.06 -12.58
C GLY A 29 8.05 -14.86 -12.48
N VAL A 30 8.62 -13.66 -12.54
CA VAL A 30 7.91 -12.37 -12.36
C VAL A 30 6.74 -12.14 -13.34
N PHE A 31 6.76 -12.77 -14.51
CA PHE A 31 5.67 -12.68 -15.50
C PHE A 31 4.49 -13.63 -15.19
N GLY A 32 4.54 -14.37 -14.08
CA GLY A 32 3.43 -15.17 -13.58
C GLY A 32 3.21 -16.51 -14.30
N GLY A 33 3.92 -16.82 -15.38
CA GLY A 33 3.96 -18.16 -15.99
C GLY A 33 2.60 -18.73 -16.43
N HIS A 34 1.58 -17.88 -16.61
CA HIS A 34 0.20 -18.24 -16.91
C HIS A 34 -0.47 -19.18 -15.88
N VAL A 35 0.03 -19.26 -14.65
CA VAL A 35 -0.67 -19.96 -13.55
C VAL A 35 -1.71 -19.05 -12.90
N THR A 36 -2.73 -19.63 -12.29
CA THR A 36 -3.76 -18.88 -11.56
C THR A 36 -3.18 -18.14 -10.36
N PHE A 37 -3.80 -17.02 -9.96
CA PHE A 37 -3.56 -16.46 -8.63
C PHE A 37 -3.82 -17.53 -7.56
N ALA A 38 -3.19 -17.37 -6.41
CA ALA A 38 -3.10 -18.36 -5.36
C ALA A 38 -2.21 -19.60 -5.62
N ASP A 39 -1.66 -19.80 -6.82
CA ASP A 39 -0.67 -20.86 -7.05
C ASP A 39 0.59 -20.59 -6.22
N PRO A 40 1.04 -21.53 -5.37
CA PRO A 40 2.16 -21.32 -4.44
C PRO A 40 3.51 -21.13 -5.13
N ARG A 41 3.61 -21.43 -6.44
CA ARG A 41 4.84 -21.24 -7.21
C ARG A 41 5.04 -19.79 -7.65
N ARG A 42 3.96 -18.99 -7.69
CA ARG A 42 4.01 -17.61 -8.19
C ARG A 42 5.05 -16.79 -7.43
N TYR A 43 5.90 -16.09 -8.18
CA TYR A 43 6.85 -15.16 -7.59
C TYR A 43 6.19 -14.04 -6.77
N TRP A 44 5.03 -13.56 -7.24
CA TRP A 44 4.25 -12.51 -6.59
C TRP A 44 2.75 -12.82 -6.68
N ASP A 45 1.99 -12.34 -5.70
CA ASP A 45 0.54 -12.52 -5.64
C ASP A 45 -0.14 -11.36 -4.90
N PHE A 46 -1.39 -11.07 -5.21
CA PHE A 46 -2.15 -10.03 -4.51
C PHE A 46 -2.51 -10.48 -3.09
N ARG A 47 -2.41 -9.56 -2.14
CA ARG A 47 -2.67 -9.80 -0.72
C ARG A 47 -3.61 -8.74 -0.17
N SER A 48 -4.35 -9.12 0.87
CA SER A 48 -5.08 -8.15 1.69
C SER A 48 -4.11 -7.12 2.28
N LEU A 49 -4.55 -5.87 2.42
CA LEU A 49 -3.74 -4.78 2.96
C LEU A 49 -3.18 -5.11 4.35
N GLY A 50 -1.87 -4.99 4.50
CA GLY A 50 -1.16 -5.33 5.75
C GLY A 50 -0.61 -6.75 5.79
N HIS A 51 -0.89 -7.56 4.76
CA HIS A 51 -0.37 -8.94 4.62
C HIS A 51 0.69 -9.09 3.53
N GLY A 52 0.95 -8.04 2.74
CA GLY A 52 1.96 -8.03 1.69
C GLY A 52 3.24 -7.31 2.09
N ASP A 53 4.03 -6.93 1.07
CA ASP A 53 5.36 -6.35 1.23
C ASP A 53 5.42 -4.86 0.87
N ILE A 54 4.29 -4.22 0.58
CA ILE A 54 4.27 -2.80 0.29
C ILE A 54 4.57 -2.01 1.57
N ASN A 55 5.61 -1.16 1.51
CA ASN A 55 5.91 -0.23 2.59
C ASN A 55 4.95 0.98 2.53
N PHE A 56 3.82 0.86 3.20
CA PHE A 56 2.80 1.91 3.24
C PHE A 56 3.21 3.14 4.06
N GLU A 57 4.07 2.99 5.08
CA GLU A 57 4.57 4.12 5.87
C GLU A 57 5.22 5.17 4.97
N GLU A 58 6.15 4.73 4.11
CA GLU A 58 6.82 5.60 3.14
C GLU A 58 5.81 6.25 2.18
N ILE A 59 4.76 5.52 1.79
CA ILE A 59 3.72 6.01 0.88
C ILE A 59 2.91 7.12 1.56
N ILE A 60 2.46 6.91 2.79
CA ILE A 60 1.68 7.91 3.55
C ILE A 60 2.52 9.17 3.77
N VAL A 61 3.79 9.02 4.18
CA VAL A 61 4.72 10.15 4.30
C VAL A 61 4.85 10.91 2.98
N ALA A 62 5.04 10.21 1.86
CA ALA A 62 5.17 10.85 0.56
C ALA A 62 3.88 11.53 0.08
N LEU A 63 2.69 11.00 0.42
CA LEU A 63 1.40 11.63 0.12
C LEU A 63 1.20 12.90 0.95
N ASN A 64 1.61 12.87 2.22
CA ASN A 64 1.63 14.04 3.10
C ASN A 64 2.61 15.11 2.56
N ASP A 65 3.81 14.73 2.11
CA ASP A 65 4.80 15.66 1.54
C ASP A 65 4.24 16.47 0.35
N ILE A 66 3.39 15.85 -0.47
CA ILE A 66 2.80 16.48 -1.66
C ILE A 66 1.42 17.11 -1.38
N ASN A 67 0.98 17.11 -0.12
CA ASN A 67 -0.33 17.61 0.31
C ASN A 67 -1.49 16.99 -0.49
N TYR A 68 -1.46 15.68 -0.73
CA TYR A 68 -2.60 14.98 -1.32
C TYR A 68 -3.78 15.00 -0.34
N GLN A 69 -4.96 15.44 -0.79
CA GLN A 69 -6.17 15.60 0.04
C GLN A 69 -7.34 14.73 -0.43
N GLY A 70 -7.10 13.84 -1.40
CA GLY A 70 -8.11 12.90 -1.87
C GLY A 70 -8.25 11.68 -0.96
N PRO A 71 -9.19 10.76 -1.26
CA PRO A 71 -9.37 9.55 -0.48
C PRO A 71 -8.23 8.55 -0.68
N LEU A 72 -8.02 7.69 0.31
CA LEU A 72 -7.26 6.45 0.20
C LEU A 72 -8.26 5.32 -0.07
N SER A 73 -8.42 4.94 -1.34
CA SER A 73 -9.40 3.93 -1.74
C SER A 73 -8.85 2.52 -1.51
N VAL A 74 -9.59 1.66 -0.81
CA VAL A 74 -9.21 0.24 -0.63
C VAL A 74 -9.58 -0.53 -1.90
N GLU A 75 -8.57 -1.01 -2.63
CA GLU A 75 -8.74 -1.96 -3.73
C GLU A 75 -8.38 -3.36 -3.23
N TRP A 76 -9.38 -4.06 -2.67
CA TRP A 76 -9.16 -5.36 -2.04
C TRP A 76 -9.06 -6.50 -3.06
N GLU A 77 -7.99 -7.29 -2.99
CA GLU A 77 -7.81 -8.52 -3.76
C GLU A 77 -6.91 -9.51 -3.02
N ASP A 78 -7.46 -10.65 -2.63
CA ASP A 78 -6.69 -11.76 -2.04
C ASP A 78 -7.40 -13.09 -2.30
N SER A 79 -6.84 -13.93 -3.17
CA SER A 79 -7.43 -15.23 -3.51
C SER A 79 -7.31 -16.29 -2.39
N ARG A 80 -6.63 -15.97 -1.29
CA ARG A 80 -6.44 -16.86 -0.12
C ARG A 80 -7.22 -16.41 1.11
N MET A 81 -8.04 -15.37 1.00
CA MET A 81 -8.78 -14.79 2.12
C MET A 81 -10.26 -14.59 1.74
N ASP A 82 -11.15 -14.69 2.72
CA ASP A 82 -12.55 -14.32 2.50
C ASP A 82 -12.65 -12.80 2.23
N ARG A 83 -13.51 -12.44 1.28
CA ARG A 83 -13.59 -11.06 0.78
C ARG A 83 -14.14 -10.08 1.80
N GLU A 84 -15.11 -10.47 2.62
CA GLU A 84 -15.78 -9.53 3.53
C GLU A 84 -14.95 -9.36 4.78
N HIS A 85 -14.36 -10.44 5.27
CA HIS A 85 -13.34 -10.41 6.31
C HIS A 85 -12.15 -9.54 5.89
N GLY A 86 -11.55 -9.83 4.74
CA GLY A 86 -10.38 -9.10 4.26
C GLY A 86 -10.68 -7.64 3.96
N ALA A 87 -11.83 -7.30 3.37
CA ALA A 87 -12.19 -5.91 3.11
C ALA A 87 -12.39 -5.11 4.41
N ALA A 88 -13.00 -5.71 5.44
CA ALA A 88 -13.15 -5.06 6.74
C ALA A 88 -11.78 -4.79 7.39
N GLU A 89 -10.93 -5.80 7.46
CA GLU A 89 -9.59 -5.69 8.03
C GLU A 89 -8.71 -4.68 7.26
N ALA A 90 -8.74 -4.74 5.92
CA ALA A 90 -8.02 -3.80 5.07
C ALA A 90 -8.46 -2.34 5.29
N SER A 91 -9.76 -2.13 5.50
CA SER A 91 -10.30 -0.80 5.80
C SER A 91 -9.81 -0.28 7.15
N ASP A 92 -9.73 -1.16 8.16
CA ASP A 92 -9.20 -0.80 9.48
C ASP A 92 -7.69 -0.57 9.44
N PHE A 93 -6.95 -1.36 8.66
CA PHE A 93 -5.52 -1.15 8.43
C PHE A 93 -5.26 0.22 7.78
N VAL A 94 -5.95 0.57 6.69
CA VAL A 94 -5.76 1.87 6.03
C VAL A 94 -6.08 3.03 6.98
N ARG A 95 -7.12 2.91 7.80
CA ARG A 95 -7.43 3.93 8.83
C ARG A 95 -6.34 4.05 9.90
N SER A 96 -5.66 2.96 10.26
CA SER A 96 -4.64 2.99 11.31
C SER A 96 -3.33 3.65 10.86
N ILE A 97 -3.03 3.60 9.57
CA ILE A 97 -1.84 4.21 8.97
C ILE A 97 -2.09 5.61 8.39
N ASP A 98 -3.35 6.03 8.21
CA ASP A 98 -3.71 7.37 7.73
C ASP A 98 -3.62 8.41 8.86
N PHE A 99 -2.39 8.89 9.11
CA PHE A 99 -2.11 9.89 10.14
C PHE A 99 -1.94 11.29 9.56
N LYS A 100 -2.31 12.29 10.35
CA LYS A 100 -2.10 13.71 10.00
C LYS A 100 -0.63 14.11 10.19
N PRO A 101 -0.04 14.88 9.26
CA PRO A 101 1.29 15.45 9.45
C PRO A 101 1.27 16.53 10.54
N SER A 102 2.45 16.79 11.14
CA SER A 102 2.64 17.92 12.06
C SER A 102 2.45 19.25 11.32
N ALA A 103 1.71 20.19 11.93
CA ALA A 103 1.55 21.55 11.43
C ALA A 103 2.68 22.50 11.88
N ILE A 104 3.61 22.04 12.72
CA ILE A 104 4.71 22.83 13.25
C ILE A 104 6.05 22.17 12.96
N ALA A 105 7.08 23.00 12.79
CA ALA A 105 8.46 22.53 12.82
C ALA A 105 8.78 22.01 14.23
N PHE A 106 9.40 20.83 14.29
CA PHE A 106 9.71 20.15 15.54
C PHE A 106 10.54 21.04 16.49
N ASP A 107 11.65 21.60 16.00
CA ASP A 107 12.56 22.43 16.83
C ASP A 107 11.92 23.76 17.26
N GLY A 108 11.07 24.34 16.40
CA GLY A 108 10.39 25.60 16.70
C GLY A 108 9.39 25.52 17.88
N GLN A 109 9.08 24.31 18.36
CA GLN A 109 8.29 24.10 19.59
C GLN A 109 9.08 24.42 20.86
N PHE A 110 10.42 24.34 20.81
CA PHE A 110 11.29 24.48 21.99
C PHE A 110 11.92 25.88 22.13
N ASP A 111 11.77 26.75 21.14
CA ASP A 111 12.30 28.12 21.13
C ASP A 111 11.51 29.11 22.04
N ARG A 112 10.89 28.62 23.13
CA ARG A 112 10.10 29.43 24.09
C ARG A 112 10.63 29.36 25.51
#